data_AF-A0A4W5PPS9-F1
#
_entry.id   AF-A0A4W5PPS9-F1
#
_cell.length_a   1.000
_cell.length_b   1.000
_cell.length_c   1.000
_cell.angle_alpha   90.00
_cell.angle_beta   90.00
_cell.angle_gamma   90.00
#
_symmetry.space_group_name_H-M   'P 1'
#
loop_
_entity.id
_entity.type
_entity.pdbx_description
1 polymer ?
#
loop_
_entity_poly.entity_id
_entity_poly.type
_entity_poly.pdbx_seq_one_letter_code
_entity_poly.pdbx_strand_id
1 'polypeptide(L)'
;MATLSAKPGLRYSVSDWDPSNKLMSDTAEQRRHISHETRQEGRILRNETTSKVRCCDYVMKQPIHLCALSRGKEETERAITVEVMVECLTLREGRPGNELVSDLVEVIDGAQQVLQQRIDKAFEELFLLQESRQQLTHEPRNKMEAQDIDLSCFSTTSQQEDMRVTRVQLRNELKAQCIATEFAICECTRHLEQARDETQWSYGCLFCLSGLEDDLQAKMAPLNLVHTWLENRTKRPGLDLCRDEVQYGLVVEDKHLEATILALKQILSNVSNVFVNYMSHVYFPFSPSSSSSSSPGTPSRPIVLCLSSCYQLKVVYQKR
;
A
#
# COMPACT_ATOMS: atom_id res chain seq x y z
N MET A 1 51.68 7.46 60.82
CA MET A 1 52.11 6.29 60.02
C MET A 1 51.01 5.98 59.02
N ALA A 2 51.28 6.13 57.72
CA ALA A 2 50.30 5.90 56.66
C ALA A 2 50.43 4.45 56.15
N THR A 3 49.33 3.71 56.15
CA THR A 3 49.20 2.36 55.60
C THR A 3 49.10 2.43 54.08
N LEU A 4 50.15 1.98 53.39
CA LEU A 4 50.19 1.90 51.93
C LEU A 4 49.35 0.70 51.45
N SER A 5 48.28 0.99 50.71
CA SER A 5 47.44 0.01 50.02
C SER A 5 48.21 -0.59 48.84
N ALA A 6 48.59 -1.86 48.95
CA ALA A 6 49.22 -2.60 47.86
C ALA A 6 48.15 -3.00 46.82
N LYS A 7 48.21 -2.40 45.63
CA LYS A 7 47.44 -2.87 44.46
C LYS A 7 47.94 -4.28 44.08
N PRO A 8 47.07 -5.29 43.96
CA PRO A 8 47.47 -6.59 43.45
C PRO A 8 47.84 -6.44 41.97
N GLY A 9 49.13 -6.46 41.65
CA GLY A 9 49.60 -6.49 40.27
C GLY A 9 49.53 -7.93 39.74
N LEU A 10 48.44 -8.27 39.06
CA LEU A 10 48.34 -9.51 38.30
C LEU A 10 49.32 -9.42 37.12
N ARG A 11 50.49 -10.06 37.21
CA ARG A 11 51.46 -10.12 36.11
C ARG A 11 51.03 -11.24 35.17
N TYR A 12 50.53 -10.88 33.99
CA TYR A 12 50.21 -11.83 32.93
C TYR A 12 51.50 -12.43 32.36
N SER A 13 51.52 -13.75 32.11
CA SER A 13 52.60 -14.42 31.39
C SER A 13 52.59 -13.96 29.92
N VAL A 14 53.73 -14.00 29.24
CA VAL A 14 53.81 -13.73 27.79
C VAL A 14 52.88 -14.67 27.00
N SER A 15 52.66 -15.89 27.51
CA SER A 15 51.74 -16.89 26.96
C SER A 15 50.26 -16.47 26.99
N ASP A 16 49.88 -15.56 27.90
CA ASP A 16 48.50 -15.10 28.10
C ASP A 16 48.20 -13.80 27.35
N TRP A 17 49.21 -13.18 26.74
CA TRP A 17 49.09 -11.90 26.06
C TRP A 17 48.21 -12.00 24.80
N ASP A 18 48.41 -13.02 23.97
CA ASP A 18 47.64 -13.21 22.74
C ASP A 18 46.15 -13.46 23.01
N PRO A 19 45.75 -14.39 23.93
CA PRO A 19 44.35 -14.57 24.31
C PRO A 19 43.72 -13.30 24.90
N SER A 20 44.46 -12.57 25.75
CA SER A 20 43.97 -11.35 26.40
C SER A 20 43.78 -10.20 25.41
N ASN A 21 44.74 -10.00 24.50
CA ASN A 21 44.66 -8.97 23.47
C ASN A 21 43.55 -9.28 22.46
N LYS A 22 43.38 -10.56 22.10
CA LYS A 22 42.25 -11.02 21.28
C LYS A 22 40.92 -10.75 21.98
N LEU A 23 40.79 -11.11 23.26
CA LEU A 23 39.59 -10.84 24.05
C LEU A 23 39.28 -9.34 24.14
N MET A 24 40.29 -8.48 24.29
CA MET A 24 40.11 -7.03 24.29
C MET A 24 39.69 -6.48 22.93
N SER A 25 40.24 -7.03 21.84
CA SER A 25 39.81 -6.70 20.48
C SER A 25 38.37 -7.10 20.24
N ASP A 26 38.00 -8.34 20.54
CA ASP A 26 36.65 -8.88 20.38
C ASP A 26 35.64 -8.09 21.22
N THR A 27 36.01 -7.76 22.47
CA THR A 27 35.17 -6.93 23.35
C THR A 27 35.01 -5.50 22.81
N ALA A 28 36.06 -4.91 22.25
CA ALA A 28 36.00 -3.58 21.66
C ALA A 28 35.15 -3.55 20.38
N GLU A 29 35.25 -4.58 19.55
CA GLU A 29 34.46 -4.75 18.34
C GLU A 29 32.97 -4.94 18.68
N GLN A 30 32.67 -5.81 19.65
CA GLN A 30 31.30 -6.00 20.13
C GLN A 30 30.70 -4.71 20.69
N ARG A 31 31.47 -3.92 21.45
CA ARG A 31 31.00 -2.61 21.95
C ARG A 31 30.75 -1.60 20.84
N ARG A 32 31.55 -1.61 19.77
CA ARG A 32 31.31 -0.76 18.59
C ARG A 32 30.05 -1.20 17.85
N HIS A 33 29.83 -2.51 17.69
CA HIS A 33 28.64 -3.08 17.07
C HIS A 33 27.37 -2.64 17.81
N ILE A 34 27.28 -2.93 19.11
CA ILE A 34 26.13 -2.56 19.95
C ILE A 34 25.90 -1.05 19.90
N SER A 35 26.97 -0.25 20.02
CA SER A 35 26.86 1.21 19.96
C SER A 35 26.38 1.72 18.59
N HIS A 36 26.75 1.04 17.50
CA HIS A 36 26.26 1.36 16.17
C HIS A 36 24.79 0.99 16.01
N GLU A 37 24.37 -0.19 16.47
CA GLU A 37 22.97 -0.63 16.50
C GLU A 37 22.09 0.34 17.27
N THR A 38 22.46 0.71 18.51
CA THR A 38 21.71 1.69 19.30
C THR A 38 21.58 3.04 18.59
N ARG A 39 22.61 3.47 17.85
CA ARG A 39 22.54 4.70 17.05
C ARG A 39 21.62 4.55 15.84
N GLN A 40 21.59 3.37 15.20
CA GLN A 40 20.68 3.09 14.09
C GLN A 40 19.23 3.04 14.56
N GLU A 41 18.95 2.35 15.67
CA GLU A 41 17.63 2.33 16.32
C GLU A 41 17.18 3.75 16.69
N GLY A 42 18.05 4.54 17.31
CA GLY A 42 17.77 5.95 17.62
C GLY A 42 17.57 6.83 16.38
N ARG A 43 18.09 6.47 15.20
CA ARG A 43 17.78 7.16 13.93
C ARG A 43 16.41 6.75 13.40
N ILE A 44 16.09 5.45 13.43
CA ILE A 44 14.79 4.91 13.01
C ILE A 44 13.66 5.54 13.84
N LEU A 45 13.78 5.53 15.17
CA LEU A 45 12.78 6.10 16.07
C LEU A 45 12.59 7.62 15.89
N ARG A 46 13.67 8.36 15.63
CA ARG A 46 13.56 9.80 15.33
C ARG A 46 12.92 10.04 13.97
N ASN A 47 13.22 9.23 12.96
CA ASN A 47 12.57 9.34 11.64
C ASN A 47 11.08 9.02 11.74
N GLU A 48 10.71 7.99 12.51
CA GLU A 48 9.32 7.63 12.76
C GLU A 48 8.56 8.71 13.54
N THR A 49 9.18 9.26 14.59
CA THR A 49 8.60 10.37 15.38
C THR A 49 8.47 11.63 14.54
N THR A 50 9.48 11.97 13.74
CA THR A 50 9.45 13.13 12.84
C THR A 50 8.38 12.97 11.76
N SER A 51 8.19 11.75 11.23
CA SER A 51 7.14 11.44 10.27
C SER A 51 5.74 11.51 10.90
N LYS A 52 5.58 11.07 12.16
CA LYS A 52 4.32 11.14 12.91
C LYS A 52 3.95 12.57 13.33
N VAL A 53 4.90 13.36 13.84
CA VAL A 53 4.67 14.79 14.18
C VAL A 53 4.35 15.61 12.93
N ARG A 54 5.00 15.34 11.80
CA ARG A 54 4.69 15.98 10.51
C ARG A 54 3.30 15.60 9.98
N CYS A 55 2.79 14.41 10.31
CA CYS A 55 1.43 13.98 9.98
C CYS A 55 0.37 14.63 10.88
N CYS A 56 0.67 14.83 12.18
CA CYS A 56 -0.22 15.50 13.13
C CYS A 56 -0.36 17.02 12.89
N ASP A 57 0.65 17.68 12.34
CA ASP A 57 0.58 19.12 11.98
C ASP A 57 -0.29 19.41 10.74
N TYR A 58 -0.58 18.39 9.91
CA TYR A 58 -1.40 18.54 8.70
C TYR A 58 -2.90 18.25 8.94
N VAL A 59 -3.28 17.70 10.09
CA VAL A 59 -4.67 17.31 10.42
C VAL A 59 -5.35 18.30 11.38
N MET A 60 -4.62 19.29 11.92
CA MET A 60 -5.15 20.25 12.91
C MET A 60 -5.30 21.70 12.39
N LYS A 61 -5.45 21.90 11.07
CA LYS A 61 -5.75 23.22 10.48
C LYS A 61 -6.98 23.21 9.55
N GLN A 62 -8.11 23.55 10.18
CA GLN A 62 -9.36 24.19 9.69
C GLN A 62 -10.55 23.31 9.22
N PRO A 63 -11.83 23.74 9.42
CA PRO A 63 -12.34 24.99 10.03
C PRO A 63 -13.36 24.80 11.18
N ILE A 64 -13.18 25.57 12.27
CA ILE A 64 -14.26 26.01 13.16
C ILE A 64 -14.79 27.32 12.55
N HIS A 65 -15.85 27.27 11.73
CA HIS A 65 -16.64 28.47 11.40
C HIS A 65 -18.00 28.14 10.77
N LEU A 66 -18.89 27.49 11.52
CA LEU A 66 -20.34 27.54 11.22
C LEU A 66 -21.21 27.28 12.47
N CYS A 67 -20.84 27.88 13.61
CA CYS A 67 -21.69 27.94 14.81
C CYS A 67 -21.80 29.37 15.38
N ALA A 68 -21.53 30.39 14.56
CA ALA A 68 -21.66 31.80 14.94
C ALA A 68 -22.83 32.51 14.24
N LEU A 69 -23.86 31.78 13.77
CA LEU A 69 -25.05 32.35 13.13
C LEU A 69 -26.38 31.69 13.56
N SER A 70 -26.39 30.93 14.66
CA SER A 70 -27.60 30.31 15.22
C SER A 70 -27.94 30.77 16.64
N ARG A 71 -27.33 31.87 17.12
CA ARG A 71 -27.56 32.43 18.46
C ARG A 71 -27.84 33.94 18.44
N GLY A 72 -28.51 34.41 17.39
CA GLY A 72 -28.86 35.83 17.20
C GLY A 72 -30.17 36.07 16.43
N LYS A 73 -31.00 35.04 16.26
CA LYS A 73 -32.35 35.15 15.64
C LYS A 73 -33.49 34.94 16.66
N GLU A 74 -33.15 34.76 17.94
CA GLU A 74 -34.10 34.46 19.03
C GLU A 74 -34.24 35.65 20.01
N GLU A 75 -33.99 36.87 19.53
CA GLU A 75 -34.15 38.13 20.29
C GLU A 75 -35.02 39.17 19.56
N THR A 76 -35.73 38.80 18.47
CA THR A 76 -36.59 39.74 17.71
C THR A 76 -38.00 39.24 17.38
N GLU A 77 -38.58 38.27 18.10
CA GLU A 77 -39.99 37.86 17.90
C GLU A 77 -40.75 37.55 19.20
N ARG A 78 -40.56 38.39 20.22
CA ARG A 78 -41.53 38.58 21.32
C ARG A 78 -41.67 40.05 21.64
N ALA A 79 -42.59 40.72 20.95
CA ALA A 79 -43.40 41.85 21.41
C ALA A 79 -43.88 42.64 20.18
N ILE A 80 -44.94 42.13 19.55
CA ILE A 80 -45.77 42.95 18.67
C ILE A 80 -46.41 44.01 19.56
N THR A 81 -46.06 45.27 19.30
CA THR A 81 -47.02 46.37 19.14
C THR A 81 -48.38 46.17 19.83
N VAL A 82 -48.56 46.80 20.99
CA VAL A 82 -49.62 47.80 21.32
C VAL A 82 -49.57 48.03 22.84
N GLU A 83 -48.69 48.93 23.27
CA GLU A 83 -48.97 49.83 24.40
C GLU A 83 -49.20 51.23 23.83
N VAL A 84 -50.26 51.38 23.04
CA VAL A 84 -50.90 52.68 22.78
C VAL A 84 -52.42 52.45 22.67
N MET A 85 -53.04 52.20 23.82
CA MET A 85 -54.46 52.50 24.08
C MET A 85 -54.68 52.63 25.60
N VAL A 86 -53.79 53.38 26.26
CA VAL A 86 -53.99 53.96 27.59
C VAL A 86 -54.18 55.48 27.51
N GLU A 87 -54.16 56.10 26.32
CA GLU A 87 -54.23 57.57 26.18
C GLU A 87 -55.42 58.11 25.37
N CYS A 88 -56.57 57.43 25.33
CA CYS A 88 -57.79 58.00 24.72
C CYS A 88 -59.10 57.70 25.48
N LEU A 89 -59.07 57.41 26.79
CA LEU A 89 -60.28 57.36 27.62
C LEU A 89 -60.11 58.04 28.98
N THR A 90 -59.52 59.25 28.99
CA THR A 90 -59.85 60.22 30.03
C THR A 90 -60.44 61.47 29.38
N LEU A 91 -61.68 61.74 29.78
CA LEU A 91 -62.47 62.97 29.63
C LEU A 91 -63.43 63.04 28.44
N ARG A 92 -64.60 62.43 28.61
CA ARG A 92 -65.96 62.93 28.28
C ARG A 92 -66.95 61.84 28.67
N GLU A 93 -68.04 61.99 29.41
CA GLU A 93 -68.77 63.04 30.15
C GLU A 93 -69.54 62.20 31.22
N GLY A 94 -69.64 62.57 32.49
CA GLY A 94 -70.60 63.58 32.94
C GLY A 94 -72.06 63.11 32.79
N ARG A 95 -72.65 62.55 33.86
CA ARG A 95 -73.87 63.07 34.54
C ARG A 95 -74.48 62.07 35.55
N PRO A 96 -74.72 62.50 36.79
CA PRO A 96 -75.65 61.86 37.74
C PRO A 96 -77.04 62.53 37.63
N GLY A 97 -78.13 61.75 37.67
CA GLY A 97 -79.47 62.35 37.81
C GLY A 97 -80.67 61.43 37.53
N ASN A 98 -81.46 61.25 38.58
CA ASN A 98 -82.92 61.08 38.62
C ASN A 98 -83.55 59.70 38.36
N GLU A 99 -83.65 58.97 39.47
CA GLU A 99 -84.83 58.28 39.98
C GLU A 99 -86.18 58.92 39.54
N LEU A 100 -86.95 58.22 38.69
CA LEU A 100 -88.44 58.22 38.61
C LEU A 100 -88.96 57.41 37.38
N VAL A 101 -88.58 56.14 37.23
CA VAL A 101 -89.28 55.17 36.35
C VAL A 101 -89.09 53.73 36.87
N SER A 102 -89.59 53.37 38.06
CA SER A 102 -89.44 51.97 38.53
C SER A 102 -90.41 51.01 37.85
N ASP A 103 -91.65 51.43 37.57
CA ASP A 103 -92.72 50.46 37.31
C ASP A 103 -92.89 50.06 35.82
N LEU A 104 -92.20 50.75 34.89
CA LEU A 104 -92.12 50.36 33.46
C LEU A 104 -90.75 49.77 33.07
N VAL A 105 -89.72 50.00 33.90
CA VAL A 105 -88.38 49.45 33.69
C VAL A 105 -88.33 47.98 34.07
N GLU A 106 -89.07 47.52 35.08
CA GLU A 106 -89.07 46.10 35.49
C GLU A 106 -89.63 45.15 34.41
N VAL A 107 -90.65 45.56 33.64
CA VAL A 107 -91.23 44.71 32.57
C VAL A 107 -90.32 44.69 31.33
N ILE A 108 -89.67 45.81 31.04
CA ILE A 108 -88.68 45.91 29.94
C ILE A 108 -87.40 45.16 30.31
N ASP A 109 -86.95 45.25 31.57
CA ASP A 109 -85.81 44.50 32.12
C ASP A 109 -86.09 42.99 32.09
N GLY A 110 -87.30 42.56 32.47
CA GLY A 110 -87.70 41.15 32.39
C GLY A 110 -87.68 40.60 30.95
N ALA A 111 -88.20 41.37 29.99
CA ALA A 111 -88.14 40.99 28.58
C ALA A 111 -86.71 41.02 28.01
N GLN A 112 -85.88 41.99 28.40
CA GLN A 112 -84.46 42.04 28.07
C GLN A 112 -83.70 40.84 28.65
N GLN A 113 -83.96 40.44 29.89
CA GLN A 113 -83.29 39.30 30.52
C GLN A 113 -83.58 37.98 29.79
N VAL A 114 -84.84 37.75 29.40
CA VAL A 114 -85.22 36.53 28.67
C VAL A 114 -84.59 36.49 27.27
N LEU A 115 -84.54 37.63 26.58
CA LEU A 115 -83.86 37.73 25.29
C LEU A 115 -82.35 37.54 25.43
N GLN A 116 -81.74 38.14 26.44
CA GLN A 116 -80.31 38.00 26.71
C GLN A 116 -79.94 36.54 27.01
N GLN A 117 -80.70 35.84 27.86
CA GLN A 117 -80.49 34.42 28.13
C GLN A 117 -80.62 33.53 26.89
N ARG A 118 -81.55 33.85 25.97
CA ARG A 118 -81.68 33.11 24.70
C ARG A 118 -80.51 33.37 23.76
N ILE A 119 -80.03 34.61 23.73
CA ILE A 119 -78.85 35.01 22.96
C ILE A 119 -77.60 34.29 23.51
N ASP A 120 -77.42 34.26 24.83
CA ASP A 120 -76.28 33.62 25.49
C ASP A 120 -76.25 32.10 25.21
N LYS A 121 -77.39 31.42 25.30
CA LYS A 121 -77.52 30.00 24.92
C LYS A 121 -77.19 29.75 23.44
N ALA A 122 -77.68 30.60 22.54
CA ALA A 122 -77.39 30.48 21.11
C ALA A 122 -75.90 30.71 20.81
N PHE A 123 -75.23 31.58 21.56
CA PHE A 123 -73.78 31.78 21.44
C PHE A 123 -73.00 30.56 21.93
N GLU A 124 -73.37 29.96 23.07
CA GLU A 124 -72.75 28.72 23.55
C GLU A 124 -72.85 27.58 22.53
N GLU A 125 -74.03 27.39 21.92
CA GLU A 125 -74.23 26.41 20.85
C GLU A 125 -73.36 26.70 19.62
N LEU A 126 -73.23 27.97 19.23
CA LEU A 126 -72.34 28.40 18.14
C LEU A 126 -70.86 28.12 18.45
N PHE A 127 -70.42 28.32 19.69
CA PHE A 127 -69.05 28.03 20.10
C PHE A 127 -68.75 26.53 19.98
N LEU A 128 -69.64 25.66 20.45
CA LEU A 128 -69.47 24.20 20.35
C LEU A 128 -69.49 23.72 18.89
N LEU A 129 -70.37 24.28 18.06
CA LEU A 129 -70.41 23.99 16.62
C LEU A 129 -69.15 24.49 15.90
N GLN A 130 -68.60 25.63 16.31
CA GLN A 130 -67.37 26.16 15.74
C GLN A 130 -66.15 25.31 16.14
N GLU A 131 -66.10 24.83 17.37
CA GLU A 131 -65.07 23.91 17.85
C GLU A 131 -65.12 22.56 17.11
N SER A 132 -66.29 21.93 17.03
CA SER A 132 -66.45 20.68 16.28
C SER A 132 -66.12 20.85 14.80
N ARG A 133 -66.46 21.99 14.17
CA ARG A 133 -66.02 22.31 12.81
C ARG A 133 -64.49 22.39 12.72
N GLN A 134 -63.82 23.11 13.62
CA GLN A 134 -62.36 23.21 13.62
C GLN A 134 -61.70 21.83 13.78
N GLN A 135 -62.22 20.99 14.67
CA GLN A 135 -61.76 19.60 14.86
C GLN A 135 -61.93 18.76 13.58
N LEU A 136 -63.11 18.80 12.95
CA LEU A 136 -63.39 18.08 11.70
C LEU A 136 -62.56 18.58 10.51
N THR A 137 -62.09 19.82 10.53
CA THR A 137 -61.22 20.36 9.47
C THR A 137 -59.77 19.92 9.67
N HIS A 138 -59.34 19.78 10.93
CA HIS A 138 -57.98 19.44 11.30
C HIS A 138 -57.68 17.94 11.17
N GLU A 139 -58.66 17.07 11.47
CA GLU A 139 -58.49 15.62 11.42
C GLU A 139 -58.13 15.04 10.03
N PRO A 140 -58.84 15.39 8.92
CA PRO A 140 -58.47 14.91 7.59
C PRO A 140 -57.13 15.49 7.12
N ARG A 141 -56.80 16.73 7.54
CA ARG A 141 -55.51 17.36 7.25
C ARG A 141 -54.36 16.59 7.90
N ASN A 142 -54.49 16.23 9.17
CA ASN A 142 -53.51 15.39 9.88
C ASN A 142 -53.34 14.02 9.24
N LYS A 143 -54.45 13.38 8.83
CA LYS A 143 -54.40 12.07 8.15
C LYS A 143 -53.66 12.16 6.82
N MET A 144 -53.89 13.24 6.06
CA MET A 144 -53.19 13.49 4.80
C MET A 144 -51.69 13.74 5.03
N GLU A 145 -51.33 14.55 6.04
CA GLU A 145 -49.94 14.80 6.41
C GLU A 145 -49.24 13.51 6.90
N ALA A 146 -49.90 12.69 7.71
CA ALA A 146 -49.36 11.40 8.15
C ALA A 146 -49.14 10.44 6.97
N GLN A 147 -50.09 10.37 6.04
CA GLN A 147 -49.98 9.53 4.85
C GLN A 147 -48.85 10.00 3.91
N ASP A 148 -48.67 11.30 3.75
CA ASP A 148 -47.58 11.87 2.95
C ASP A 148 -46.21 11.54 3.55
N ILE A 149 -46.09 11.64 4.88
CA ILE A 149 -44.90 11.21 5.62
C ILE A 149 -44.64 9.72 5.38
N ASP A 150 -45.64 8.84 5.54
CA ASP A 150 -45.49 7.40 5.33
C ASP A 150 -45.05 7.06 3.90
N LEU A 151 -45.63 7.71 2.88
CA LEU A 151 -45.25 7.55 1.47
C LEU A 151 -43.80 7.99 1.22
N SER A 152 -43.38 9.10 1.83
CA SER A 152 -42.01 9.59 1.74
C SER A 152 -41.00 8.66 2.42
N CYS A 153 -41.34 8.12 3.59
CA CYS A 153 -40.53 7.16 4.33
C CYS A 153 -40.39 5.83 3.57
N PHE A 154 -41.46 5.35 2.96
CA PHE A 154 -41.40 4.14 2.13
C PHE A 154 -40.49 4.34 0.91
N SER A 155 -40.64 5.47 0.20
CA SER A 155 -39.85 5.79 -0.99
C SER A 155 -38.35 5.90 -0.69
N THR A 156 -38.00 6.58 0.41
CA THR A 156 -36.60 6.72 0.86
C THR A 156 -36.01 5.38 1.32
N THR A 157 -36.79 4.54 1.99
CA THR A 157 -36.37 3.18 2.39
C THR A 157 -36.11 2.29 1.17
N SER A 158 -36.98 2.34 0.16
CA SER A 158 -36.78 1.62 -1.10
C SER A 158 -35.49 2.04 -1.79
N GLN A 159 -35.25 3.36 -1.93
CA GLN A 159 -34.01 3.88 -2.52
C GLN A 159 -32.76 3.48 -1.71
N GLN A 160 -32.87 3.44 -0.38
CA GLN A 160 -31.78 3.02 0.49
C GLN A 160 -31.42 1.54 0.29
N GLU A 161 -32.42 0.67 0.09
CA GLU A 161 -32.16 -0.74 -0.19
C GLU A 161 -31.56 -0.95 -1.59
N ASP A 162 -32.01 -0.21 -2.61
CA ASP A 162 -31.42 -0.23 -3.94
C ASP A 162 -29.94 0.20 -3.91
N MET A 163 -29.62 1.27 -3.17
CA MET A 163 -28.24 1.70 -2.93
C MET A 163 -27.43 0.64 -2.17
N ARG A 164 -28.06 -0.12 -1.26
CA ARG A 164 -27.40 -1.18 -0.50
C ARG A 164 -27.03 -2.33 -1.42
N VAL A 165 -27.95 -2.76 -2.28
CA VAL A 165 -27.75 -3.84 -3.26
C VAL A 165 -26.66 -3.45 -4.26
N THR A 166 -26.73 -2.25 -4.86
CA THR A 166 -25.68 -1.77 -5.79
C THR A 166 -24.31 -1.67 -5.13
N ARG A 167 -24.22 -1.22 -3.87
CA ARG A 167 -22.95 -1.19 -3.13
C ARG A 167 -22.36 -2.60 -2.95
N VAL A 168 -23.20 -3.60 -2.67
CA VAL A 168 -22.77 -5.00 -2.55
C VAL A 168 -22.31 -5.54 -3.91
N GLN A 169 -23.05 -5.26 -4.99
CA GLN A 169 -22.68 -5.65 -6.35
C GLN A 169 -21.33 -5.04 -6.77
N LEU A 170 -21.15 -3.73 -6.60
CA LEU A 170 -19.90 -3.03 -6.89
C LEU A 170 -18.74 -3.58 -6.06
N ARG A 171 -18.97 -3.89 -4.78
CA ARG A 171 -17.96 -4.51 -3.93
C ARG A 171 -17.56 -5.90 -4.41
N ASN A 172 -18.50 -6.68 -4.92
CA ASN A 172 -18.22 -8.01 -5.46
C ASN A 172 -17.46 -7.94 -6.79
N GLU A 173 -17.84 -7.02 -7.67
CA GLU A 173 -17.13 -6.77 -8.93
C GLU A 173 -15.70 -6.32 -8.67
N LEU A 174 -15.50 -5.37 -7.76
CA LEU A 174 -14.17 -4.91 -7.37
C LEU A 174 -13.32 -6.05 -6.81
N LYS A 175 -13.89 -6.92 -5.97
CA LYS A 175 -13.18 -8.11 -5.46
C LYS A 175 -12.78 -9.07 -6.59
N ALA A 176 -13.68 -9.33 -7.54
CA ALA A 176 -13.39 -10.18 -8.68
C ALA A 176 -12.24 -9.61 -9.52
N GLN A 177 -12.24 -8.30 -9.76
CA GLN A 177 -11.17 -7.60 -10.46
C GLN A 177 -9.85 -7.66 -9.68
N CYS A 178 -9.85 -7.41 -8.37
CA CYS A 178 -8.65 -7.56 -7.54
C CYS A 178 -8.04 -8.96 -7.67
N ILE A 179 -8.87 -10.01 -7.53
CA ILE A 179 -8.42 -11.40 -7.67
C ILE A 179 -7.83 -11.65 -9.07
N ALA A 180 -8.49 -11.20 -10.13
CA ALA A 180 -7.98 -11.34 -11.50
C ALA A 180 -6.63 -10.63 -11.70
N THR A 181 -6.46 -9.43 -11.13
CA THR A 181 -5.18 -8.70 -11.19
C THR A 181 -4.10 -9.38 -10.37
N GLU A 182 -4.43 -9.92 -9.18
CA GLU A 182 -3.49 -10.67 -8.35
C GLU A 182 -2.99 -11.90 -9.11
N PHE A 183 -3.87 -12.67 -9.75
CA PHE A 183 -3.47 -13.80 -10.59
C PHE A 183 -2.56 -13.38 -11.74
N ALA A 184 -2.90 -12.29 -12.46
CA ALA A 184 -2.07 -11.79 -13.55
C ALA A 184 -0.68 -11.35 -13.07
N ILE A 185 -0.59 -10.72 -11.89
CA ILE A 185 0.68 -10.32 -11.26
C ILE A 185 1.48 -11.56 -10.86
N CYS A 186 0.86 -12.53 -10.19
CA CYS A 186 1.53 -13.77 -9.78
C CYS A 186 2.10 -14.52 -10.98
N GLU A 187 1.35 -14.62 -12.08
CA GLU A 187 1.82 -15.28 -13.29
C GLU A 187 2.97 -14.50 -13.95
N CYS A 188 2.88 -13.17 -14.01
CA CYS A 188 4.00 -12.33 -14.48
C CYS A 188 5.25 -12.53 -13.63
N THR A 189 5.11 -12.55 -12.30
CA THR A 189 6.22 -12.77 -11.38
C THR A 189 6.88 -14.13 -11.61
N ARG A 190 6.07 -15.20 -11.72
CA ARG A 190 6.57 -16.56 -12.00
C ARG A 190 7.38 -16.61 -13.31
N HIS A 191 6.89 -15.95 -14.36
CA HIS A 191 7.60 -15.87 -15.63
C HIS A 191 8.92 -15.10 -15.53
N LEU A 192 8.94 -13.99 -14.78
CA LEU A 192 10.15 -13.20 -14.57
C LEU A 192 11.19 -13.95 -13.71
N GLU A 193 10.74 -14.66 -12.67
CA GLU A 193 11.60 -15.51 -11.85
C GLU A 193 12.23 -16.63 -12.69
N GLN A 194 11.45 -17.29 -13.53
CA GLN A 194 11.95 -18.30 -14.46
C GLN A 194 13.03 -17.71 -15.40
N ALA A 195 12.76 -16.56 -16.02
CA ALA A 195 13.74 -15.91 -16.91
C ALA A 195 15.01 -15.47 -16.17
N ARG A 196 14.88 -15.01 -14.92
CA ARG A 196 16.02 -14.69 -14.05
C ARG A 196 16.86 -15.93 -13.78
N ASP A 197 16.23 -17.03 -13.39
CA ASP A 197 16.95 -18.26 -13.04
C ASP A 197 17.65 -18.87 -14.28
N GLU A 198 17.01 -18.82 -15.44
CA GLU A 198 17.60 -19.22 -16.73
C GLU A 198 18.84 -18.37 -17.10
N THR A 199 18.74 -17.04 -16.96
CA THR A 199 19.90 -16.16 -17.23
C THR A 199 21.01 -16.36 -16.21
N GLN A 200 20.69 -16.49 -14.93
CA GLN A 200 21.66 -16.74 -13.86
C GLN A 200 22.39 -18.07 -14.08
N TRP A 201 21.66 -19.13 -14.46
CA TRP A 201 22.25 -20.41 -14.82
C TRP A 201 23.21 -20.27 -16.00
N SER A 202 22.80 -19.56 -17.06
CA SER A 202 23.64 -19.33 -18.23
C SER A 202 24.94 -18.59 -17.89
N TYR A 203 24.86 -17.54 -17.06
CA TYR A 203 26.04 -16.81 -16.60
C TYR A 203 26.95 -17.67 -15.74
N GLY A 204 26.38 -18.50 -14.85
CA GLY A 204 27.14 -19.46 -14.05
C GLY A 204 27.89 -20.48 -14.91
N CYS A 205 27.22 -21.06 -15.91
CA CYS A 205 27.86 -21.97 -16.87
C CYS A 205 28.97 -21.30 -17.68
N LEU A 206 28.75 -20.07 -18.16
CA LEU A 206 29.77 -19.30 -18.88
C LEU A 206 31.00 -19.06 -18.00
N PHE A 207 30.80 -18.71 -16.73
CA PHE A 207 31.87 -18.50 -15.76
C PHE A 207 32.67 -19.78 -15.47
N CYS A 208 31.99 -20.91 -15.30
CA CYS A 208 32.65 -22.21 -15.14
C CYS A 208 33.44 -22.61 -16.38
N LEU A 209 32.90 -22.37 -17.59
CA LEU A 209 33.59 -22.64 -18.84
C LEU A 209 34.86 -21.78 -19.00
N SER A 210 34.78 -20.48 -18.67
CA SER A 210 35.97 -19.61 -18.70
C SER A 210 37.03 -20.07 -17.71
N GLY A 211 36.66 -20.45 -16.49
CA GLY A 211 37.62 -20.95 -15.50
C GLY A 211 38.31 -22.24 -15.95
N LEU A 212 37.58 -23.16 -16.59
CA LEU A 212 38.15 -24.40 -17.10
C LEU A 212 39.09 -24.19 -18.29
N GLU A 213 38.78 -23.20 -19.15
CA GLU A 213 39.67 -22.76 -20.23
C GLU A 213 40.95 -22.13 -19.66
N ASP A 214 40.84 -21.29 -18.63
CA ASP A 214 42.00 -20.71 -17.95
C ASP A 214 42.90 -21.79 -17.31
N ASP A 215 42.30 -22.79 -16.65
CA ASP A 215 43.02 -23.95 -16.10
C ASP A 215 43.73 -24.75 -17.19
N LEU A 216 43.08 -24.93 -18.34
CA LEU A 216 43.66 -25.59 -19.50
C LEU A 216 44.87 -24.82 -20.02
N GLN A 217 44.75 -23.50 -20.20
CA GLN A 217 45.83 -22.61 -20.63
C GLN A 217 47.00 -22.61 -19.62
N ALA A 218 46.70 -22.60 -18.32
CA ALA A 218 47.71 -22.66 -17.27
C ALA A 218 48.55 -23.94 -17.32
N LYS A 219 47.99 -25.05 -17.81
CA LYS A 219 48.70 -26.34 -18.00
C LYS A 219 49.49 -26.41 -19.32
N MET A 220 49.20 -25.58 -20.31
CA MET A 220 49.94 -25.56 -21.58
C MET A 220 51.37 -25.05 -21.43
N ALA A 221 51.59 -24.02 -20.60
CA ALA A 221 52.92 -23.46 -20.36
C ALA A 221 53.93 -24.47 -19.76
N PRO A 222 53.63 -25.19 -18.66
CA PRO A 222 54.53 -26.21 -18.14
C PRO A 222 54.72 -27.39 -19.10
N LEU A 223 53.68 -27.82 -19.83
CA LEU A 223 53.82 -28.87 -20.84
C LEU A 223 54.83 -28.47 -21.94
N ASN A 224 54.72 -27.25 -22.47
CA ASN A 224 55.66 -26.74 -23.47
C ASN A 224 57.10 -26.68 -22.96
N LEU A 225 57.29 -26.34 -21.67
CA LEU A 225 58.61 -26.36 -21.04
C LEU A 225 59.17 -27.79 -20.96
N VAL A 226 58.37 -28.75 -20.53
CA VAL A 226 58.77 -30.16 -20.46
C VAL A 226 59.14 -30.69 -21.86
N HIS A 227 58.32 -30.45 -22.88
CA HIS A 227 58.63 -30.79 -24.26
C HIS A 227 59.94 -30.17 -24.74
N THR A 228 60.12 -28.86 -24.54
CA THR A 228 61.33 -28.13 -24.97
C THR A 228 62.58 -28.67 -24.24
N TRP A 229 62.45 -29.00 -22.95
CA TRP A 229 63.55 -29.55 -22.15
C TRP A 229 63.92 -30.97 -22.60
N LEU A 230 62.93 -31.82 -22.87
CA LEU A 230 63.13 -33.16 -23.41
C LEU A 230 63.76 -33.11 -24.82
N GLU A 231 63.30 -32.19 -25.67
CA GLU A 231 63.84 -31.97 -27.01
C GLU A 231 65.31 -31.52 -26.96
N ASN A 232 65.65 -30.57 -26.07
CA ASN A 232 67.04 -30.14 -25.87
C ASN A 232 67.96 -31.24 -25.34
N ARG A 233 67.43 -32.15 -24.50
CA ARG A 233 68.20 -33.29 -23.96
C ARG A 233 68.40 -34.40 -24.99
N THR A 234 67.39 -34.66 -25.83
CA THR A 234 67.45 -35.68 -26.88
C THR A 234 68.30 -35.28 -28.09
N LYS A 235 68.45 -33.97 -28.35
CA LYS A 235 69.29 -33.42 -29.43
C LYS A 235 70.79 -33.31 -29.10
N ARG A 236 71.24 -33.67 -27.88
CA ARG A 236 72.66 -33.58 -27.51
C ARG A 236 73.51 -34.59 -28.30
N PRO A 237 74.60 -34.16 -28.95
CA PRO A 237 75.42 -35.06 -29.76
C PRO A 237 76.28 -36.01 -28.90
N GLY A 238 76.39 -37.26 -29.32
CA GLY A 238 77.42 -38.20 -28.87
C GLY A 238 77.26 -38.72 -27.43
N LEU A 239 78.33 -38.60 -26.63
CA LEU A 239 78.45 -39.16 -25.27
C LEU A 239 77.70 -38.35 -24.19
N ASP A 240 77.18 -37.16 -24.51
CA ASP A 240 76.47 -36.25 -23.59
C ASP A 240 74.95 -36.54 -23.47
N LEU A 241 74.50 -37.70 -23.97
CA LEU A 241 73.13 -38.18 -23.81
C LEU A 241 72.86 -38.54 -22.34
N CYS A 242 72.34 -37.57 -21.58
CA CYS A 242 71.96 -37.75 -20.18
C CYS A 242 70.65 -38.58 -20.09
N ARG A 243 70.75 -39.89 -19.83
CA ARG A 243 69.64 -40.73 -19.33
C ARG A 243 69.64 -40.74 -17.80
N ASP A 244 69.53 -39.57 -17.22
CA ASP A 244 69.55 -39.35 -15.79
C ASP A 244 68.14 -39.41 -15.18
N GLU A 245 68.08 -39.36 -13.85
CA GLU A 245 66.82 -39.37 -13.10
C GLU A 245 65.90 -38.22 -13.52
N VAL A 246 66.48 -37.07 -13.90
CA VAL A 246 65.73 -35.88 -14.33
C VAL A 246 65.07 -36.09 -15.70
N GLN A 247 65.70 -36.85 -16.61
CA GLN A 247 65.09 -37.24 -17.88
C GLN A 247 63.87 -38.15 -17.67
N TYR A 248 63.99 -39.18 -16.80
CA TYR A 248 62.86 -40.06 -16.49
C TYR A 248 61.73 -39.31 -15.78
N GLY A 249 62.07 -38.43 -14.83
CA GLY A 249 61.10 -37.57 -14.15
C GLY A 249 60.33 -36.66 -15.11
N LEU A 250 61.00 -36.03 -16.07
CA LEU A 250 60.33 -35.21 -17.10
C LEU A 250 59.37 -36.04 -17.97
N VAL A 251 59.72 -37.27 -18.36
CA VAL A 251 58.83 -38.13 -19.16
C VAL A 251 57.59 -38.57 -18.37
N VAL A 252 57.71 -38.75 -17.05
CA VAL A 252 56.55 -39.05 -16.19
C VAL A 252 55.65 -37.81 -16.04
N GLU A 253 56.25 -36.64 -15.81
CA GLU A 253 55.53 -35.36 -15.69
C GLU A 253 54.82 -35.00 -17.00
N ASP A 254 55.48 -35.21 -18.14
CA ASP A 254 54.93 -35.04 -19.49
C ASP A 254 53.62 -35.83 -19.65
N LYS A 255 53.67 -37.15 -19.39
CA LYS A 255 52.50 -38.03 -19.43
C LYS A 255 51.41 -37.60 -18.45
N HIS A 256 51.78 -37.11 -17.27
CA HIS A 256 50.83 -36.65 -16.27
C HIS A 256 50.11 -35.35 -16.71
N LEU A 257 50.86 -34.39 -17.27
CA LEU A 257 50.34 -33.14 -17.82
C LEU A 257 49.44 -33.41 -19.04
N GLU A 258 49.86 -34.28 -19.97
CA GLU A 258 49.05 -34.70 -21.11
C GLU A 258 47.73 -35.34 -20.68
N ALA A 259 47.77 -36.25 -19.70
CA ALA A 259 46.56 -36.90 -19.16
C ALA A 259 45.61 -35.87 -18.52
N THR A 260 46.17 -34.91 -17.76
CA THR A 260 45.38 -33.85 -17.10
C THR A 260 44.75 -32.92 -18.13
N ILE A 261 45.49 -32.53 -19.17
CA ILE A 261 44.99 -31.69 -20.28
C ILE A 261 43.89 -32.40 -21.07
N LEU A 262 44.04 -33.70 -21.34
CA LEU A 262 43.00 -34.50 -21.99
C LEU A 262 41.73 -34.59 -21.14
N ALA A 263 41.87 -34.80 -19.82
CA ALA A 263 40.74 -34.81 -18.90
C ALA A 263 40.00 -33.45 -18.88
N LEU A 264 40.74 -32.34 -18.80
CA LEU A 264 40.16 -31.00 -18.83
C LEU A 264 39.42 -30.72 -20.15
N LYS A 265 40.02 -31.08 -21.30
CA LYS A 265 39.37 -30.96 -22.62
C LYS A 265 38.07 -31.76 -22.70
N GLN A 266 38.05 -32.96 -22.12
CA GLN A 266 36.87 -33.81 -22.11
C GLN A 266 35.76 -33.23 -21.23
N ILE A 267 36.10 -32.70 -20.05
CA ILE A 267 35.16 -31.99 -19.17
C ILE A 267 34.60 -30.76 -19.90
N LEU A 268 35.44 -29.99 -20.59
CA LEU A 268 35.03 -28.80 -21.33
C LEU A 268 34.03 -29.14 -22.44
N SER A 269 34.30 -30.19 -23.22
CA SER A 269 33.38 -30.68 -24.24
C SER A 269 32.04 -31.11 -23.63
N ASN A 270 32.06 -31.84 -22.52
CA ASN A 270 30.85 -32.29 -21.83
C ASN A 270 30.00 -31.11 -21.34
N VAL A 271 30.61 -30.13 -20.66
CA VAL A 271 29.90 -28.95 -20.14
C VAL A 271 29.35 -28.09 -21.28
N SER A 272 30.12 -27.91 -22.36
CA SER A 272 29.66 -27.19 -23.55
C SER A 272 28.44 -27.86 -24.20
N ASN A 273 28.45 -29.19 -24.32
CA ASN A 273 27.32 -29.95 -24.86
C ASN A 273 26.06 -29.83 -24.00
N VAL A 274 26.20 -29.90 -22.66
CA VAL A 274 25.08 -29.69 -21.73
C VAL A 274 24.49 -28.29 -21.88
N PHE A 275 25.35 -27.27 -22.01
CA PHE A 275 24.94 -25.88 -22.22
C PHE A 275 24.15 -25.69 -23.53
N VAL A 276 24.66 -26.22 -24.65
CA VAL A 276 24.01 -26.12 -25.97
C VAL A 276 22.65 -26.85 -25.98
N ASN A 277 22.55 -28.01 -25.33
CA ASN A 277 21.31 -28.76 -25.25
C ASN A 277 20.25 -28.01 -24.45
N TYR A 278 20.61 -27.49 -23.27
CA TYR A 278 19.71 -26.67 -22.45
C TYR A 278 19.23 -25.42 -23.20
N MET A 279 20.15 -24.69 -23.85
CA MET A 279 19.81 -23.51 -24.65
C MET A 279 18.86 -23.82 -25.79
N SER A 280 19.02 -24.98 -26.45
CA SER A 280 18.12 -25.42 -27.52
C SER A 280 16.71 -25.70 -27.00
N HIS A 281 16.60 -26.28 -25.79
CA HIS A 281 15.32 -26.61 -25.16
C HIS A 281 14.56 -25.38 -24.62
N VAL A 282 15.28 -24.33 -24.21
CA VAL A 282 14.70 -23.08 -23.68
C VAL A 282 14.33 -22.10 -24.80
N TYR A 283 15.17 -21.95 -25.83
CA TYR A 283 14.96 -20.97 -26.91
C TYR A 283 14.21 -21.50 -28.14
N PHE A 284 14.00 -22.82 -28.25
CA PHE A 284 13.31 -23.42 -29.40
C PHE A 284 12.17 -24.39 -29.00
N PRO A 285 11.13 -23.96 -28.24
CA PRO A 285 10.11 -24.91 -27.81
C PRO A 285 9.18 -25.40 -28.93
N PHE A 286 8.86 -24.61 -29.97
CA PHE A 286 7.92 -25.04 -31.01
C PHE A 286 8.10 -24.24 -32.31
N SER A 287 8.51 -24.92 -33.39
CA SER A 287 8.14 -24.48 -34.75
C SER A 287 6.72 -24.98 -35.02
N PRO A 288 5.71 -24.12 -35.25
CA PRO A 288 4.40 -24.61 -35.61
C PRO A 288 4.45 -25.13 -37.04
N SER A 289 4.39 -26.45 -37.20
CA SER A 289 4.08 -27.10 -38.45
C SER A 289 2.66 -26.69 -38.87
N SER A 290 2.62 -25.84 -39.89
CA SER A 290 1.52 -25.53 -40.82
C SER A 290 0.27 -26.43 -40.74
N SER A 291 -0.86 -25.86 -40.30
CA SER A 291 -2.19 -26.14 -40.85
C SER A 291 -3.20 -25.05 -40.46
N SER A 292 -3.58 -24.26 -41.46
CA SER A 292 -4.86 -23.56 -41.71
C SER A 292 -5.91 -23.44 -40.58
N SER A 293 -6.27 -22.20 -40.19
CA SER A 293 -7.47 -21.44 -40.64
C SER A 293 -8.12 -20.54 -39.56
N SER A 294 -8.42 -19.29 -39.97
CA SER A 294 -9.43 -18.32 -39.50
C SER A 294 -9.32 -17.58 -38.13
N SER A 295 -8.87 -16.31 -38.22
CA SER A 295 -9.25 -15.00 -37.59
C SER A 295 -10.15 -14.88 -36.32
N PRO A 296 -10.26 -13.68 -35.70
CA PRO A 296 -9.23 -12.69 -35.32
C PRO A 296 -9.37 -12.25 -33.84
N GLY A 297 -8.26 -11.91 -33.19
CA GLY A 297 -8.28 -11.31 -31.85
C GLY A 297 -6.87 -11.15 -31.31
N THR A 298 -6.29 -9.97 -31.53
CA THR A 298 -5.03 -9.56 -30.88
C THR A 298 -5.18 -9.63 -29.36
N PRO A 299 -4.10 -10.01 -28.66
CA PRO A 299 -3.35 -8.94 -28.03
C PRO A 299 -1.89 -8.93 -28.50
N SER A 300 -1.44 -7.71 -28.77
CA SER A 300 -0.08 -7.31 -29.08
C SER A 300 0.94 -8.04 -28.20
N ARG A 301 1.87 -8.78 -28.83
CA ARG A 301 3.10 -9.26 -28.20
C ARG A 301 4.21 -8.22 -28.41
N PRO A 302 4.58 -7.39 -27.42
CA PRO A 302 5.60 -6.36 -27.61
C PRO A 302 7.03 -6.93 -27.51
N ILE A 303 7.20 -8.17 -27.03
CA ILE A 303 8.51 -8.66 -26.58
C ILE A 303 9.31 -9.34 -27.72
N VAL A 304 8.65 -9.85 -28.76
CA VAL A 304 9.32 -10.62 -29.83
C VAL A 304 9.98 -9.71 -30.88
N LEU A 305 9.47 -8.50 -31.10
CA LEU A 305 10.04 -7.56 -32.08
C LEU A 305 11.26 -6.78 -31.53
N CYS A 306 11.40 -6.64 -30.21
CA CYS A 306 12.57 -5.98 -29.62
C CYS A 306 13.86 -6.82 -29.73
N LEU A 307 13.78 -8.14 -29.61
CA LEU A 307 14.98 -8.99 -29.62
C LEU A 307 15.53 -9.25 -31.02
N SER A 308 14.67 -9.24 -32.05
CA SER A 308 15.13 -9.33 -33.45
C SER A 308 15.87 -8.06 -33.92
N SER A 309 15.54 -6.89 -33.37
CA SER A 309 16.23 -5.63 -33.66
C SER A 309 17.62 -5.58 -32.99
N CYS A 310 17.73 -6.10 -31.76
CA CYS A 310 19.01 -6.17 -31.04
C CYS A 310 20.01 -7.17 -31.65
N TYR A 311 19.55 -8.28 -32.25
CA TYR A 311 20.44 -9.24 -32.90
C TYR A 311 21.03 -8.70 -34.22
N GLN A 312 20.28 -7.89 -34.96
CA GLN A 312 20.77 -7.25 -36.19
C GLN A 312 21.77 -6.11 -35.91
N LEU A 313 21.63 -5.39 -34.79
CA LEU A 313 22.59 -4.35 -34.38
C LEU A 313 23.96 -4.92 -33.97
N LYS A 314 24.03 -6.15 -33.47
CA LYS A 314 25.29 -6.79 -33.09
C LYS A 314 26.10 -7.30 -34.29
N VAL A 315 25.44 -7.69 -35.38
CA VAL A 315 26.10 -8.14 -36.62
C VAL A 315 26.71 -6.96 -37.40
N VAL A 316 26.14 -5.77 -37.28
CA VAL A 316 26.66 -4.56 -37.96
C VAL A 316 27.89 -3.96 -37.24
N TYR A 317 28.04 -4.15 -35.92
CA TYR A 317 29.17 -3.60 -35.15
C TYR A 317 30.43 -4.49 -35.12
N GLN A 318 30.37 -5.71 -35.67
CA GLN A 318 31.52 -6.64 -35.71
C GLN A 318 32.20 -6.72 -37.09
N LYS A 319 31.80 -5.86 -38.04
CA LYS A 319 32.36 -5.77 -39.40
C LYS A 319 32.88 -4.37 -39.77
N ARG A 320 33.18 -3.52 -38.79
CA ARG A 320 33.96 -2.29 -38.97
C ARG A 320 35.20 -2.33 -38.10
#